data_AF-A0A842ZQM0-F1
#
_entry.id   AF-A0A842ZQM0-F1
#
_cell.length_a   1.000
_cell.length_b   1.000
_cell.length_c   1.000
_cell.angle_alpha   90.00
_cell.angle_beta   90.00
_cell.angle_gamma   90.00
#
_symmetry.space_group_name_H-M   'P 1'
#
loop_
_entity.id
_entity.type
_entity.pdbx_description
1 polymer ?
#
loop_
_entity_poly.entity_id
_entity_poly.type
_entity_poly.pdbx_seq_one_letter_code
_entity_poly.pdbx_strand_id
1 'polypeptide(L)'
;MPFSPTVKEEALIKSKRSCCICNEFCGLYSYVHHIIQEADLGPNTIDNAIVLCDRCHGEAGRYNVHHPIGNKYSVEELKKQRDKWWDWCKNNPLVPPPKHPISIKPSTIFLGSGKWKVDRAIQIHNRTTEILYQVWTKFIFDTKEVIPEDIEIKILNMKEQLELESGDAVISGDIFNIIGVDEKGNNSLYLQISSINPNEVISIRVTPSTS
;
A
#
# COMPACT_ATOMS: atom_id res chain seq x y z
N MET A 1 15.54 17.81 -21.69
CA MET A 1 15.79 18.25 -20.32
C MET A 1 14.91 17.45 -19.37
N PRO A 2 15.43 16.30 -18.91
CA PRO A 2 14.78 15.55 -17.84
C PRO A 2 14.76 16.39 -16.55
N PHE A 3 13.75 16.17 -15.70
CA PHE A 3 13.76 16.68 -14.32
C PHE A 3 15.06 16.34 -13.60
N SER A 4 15.53 17.23 -12.72
CA SER A 4 16.66 16.95 -11.83
C SER A 4 16.34 15.79 -10.88
N PRO A 5 17.36 15.10 -10.33
CA PRO A 5 17.15 14.03 -9.35
C PRO A 5 16.30 14.46 -8.16
N THR A 6 16.53 15.66 -7.62
CA THR A 6 15.78 16.20 -6.48
C THR A 6 14.29 16.39 -6.78
N VAL A 7 13.94 16.93 -7.95
CA VAL A 7 12.53 17.12 -8.35
C VAL A 7 11.84 15.76 -8.54
N LYS A 8 12.54 14.79 -9.13
CA LYS A 8 11.99 13.43 -9.29
C LYS A 8 11.74 12.77 -7.94
N GLU A 9 12.72 12.82 -7.04
CA GLU A 9 12.61 12.26 -5.71
C GLU A 9 11.46 12.90 -4.91
N GLU A 10 11.37 14.24 -4.92
CA GLU A 10 10.28 14.95 -4.25
C GLU A 10 8.91 14.54 -4.78
N ALA A 11 8.73 14.46 -6.10
CA ALA A 11 7.48 14.02 -6.72
C ALA A 11 7.12 12.58 -6.33
N LEU A 12 8.11 11.67 -6.32
CA LEU A 12 7.94 10.27 -5.94
C LEU A 12 7.54 10.11 -4.47
N ILE A 13 8.18 10.86 -3.56
CA ILE A 13 7.86 10.86 -2.12
C ILE A 13 6.46 11.42 -1.89
N LYS A 14 6.14 12.59 -2.45
CA LYS A 14 4.81 13.22 -2.31
C LYS A 14 3.68 12.33 -2.83
N SER A 15 3.98 11.51 -3.84
CA SER A 15 3.01 10.59 -4.44
C SER A 15 3.01 9.19 -3.80
N LYS A 16 3.87 8.92 -2.80
CA LYS A 16 4.10 7.57 -2.25
C LYS A 16 4.35 6.51 -3.33
N ARG A 17 5.12 6.86 -4.37
CA ARG A 17 5.36 6.01 -5.57
C ARG A 17 4.07 5.45 -6.21
N SER A 18 2.97 6.17 -6.09
CA SER A 18 1.69 5.82 -6.66
C SER A 18 1.30 6.78 -7.77
N CYS A 19 0.54 6.30 -8.76
CA CYS A 19 0.04 7.11 -9.86
C CYS A 19 -0.95 8.17 -9.35
N CYS A 20 -0.72 9.44 -9.68
CA CYS A 20 -1.59 10.56 -9.30
C CYS A 20 -2.97 10.53 -9.94
N ILE A 21 -3.21 9.69 -10.96
CA ILE A 21 -4.49 9.59 -11.68
C ILE A 21 -5.30 8.40 -11.19
N CYS A 22 -4.70 7.21 -11.21
CA CYS A 22 -5.42 5.97 -10.87
C CYS A 22 -5.19 5.52 -9.43
N ASN A 23 -4.28 6.16 -8.68
CA ASN A 23 -3.90 5.88 -7.29
C ASN A 23 -3.33 4.47 -7.03
N GLU A 24 -2.86 3.83 -8.10
CA GLU A 24 -2.17 2.55 -8.08
C GLU A 24 -0.75 2.71 -7.56
N PHE A 25 -0.33 1.84 -6.65
CA PHE A 25 1.06 1.78 -6.21
C PHE A 25 1.92 1.17 -7.32
N CYS A 26 2.90 1.93 -7.82
CA CYS A 26 3.73 1.51 -8.96
C CYS A 26 5.16 1.14 -8.55
N GLY A 27 5.58 1.51 -7.33
CA GLY A 27 6.92 1.21 -6.83
C GLY A 27 8.03 1.77 -7.74
N LEU A 28 8.79 0.88 -8.38
CA LEU A 28 9.87 1.24 -9.32
C LEU A 28 9.34 1.54 -10.73
N TYR A 29 8.13 1.11 -11.06
CA TYR A 29 7.49 1.33 -12.36
C TYR A 29 6.72 2.67 -12.43
N SER A 30 6.95 3.56 -11.47
CA SER A 30 6.42 4.92 -11.47
C SER A 30 7.26 5.85 -12.36
N TYR A 31 6.61 6.63 -13.21
CA TYR A 31 7.25 7.61 -14.09
C TYR A 31 6.93 9.03 -13.65
N VAL A 32 7.95 9.90 -13.57
CA VAL A 32 7.75 11.34 -13.34
C VAL A 32 7.62 12.02 -14.70
N HIS A 33 6.39 12.43 -15.01
CA HIS A 33 5.99 13.04 -16.27
C HIS A 33 5.90 14.56 -16.14
N HIS A 34 6.18 15.27 -17.23
CA HIS A 34 5.90 16.69 -17.34
C HIS A 34 4.42 16.91 -17.65
N ILE A 35 3.71 17.71 -16.85
CA ILE A 35 2.31 18.06 -17.12
C ILE A 35 2.21 18.89 -18.41
N ILE A 36 3.08 19.89 -18.56
CA ILE A 36 3.33 20.60 -19.81
C ILE A 36 4.63 20.04 -20.37
N GLN A 37 4.59 19.44 -21.55
CA GLN A 37 5.76 18.79 -22.13
C GLN A 37 6.91 19.77 -22.34
N GLU A 38 8.13 19.26 -22.27
CA GLU A 38 9.32 20.06 -22.56
C GLU A 38 9.32 20.60 -24.01
N ALA A 39 8.82 19.82 -24.96
CA ALA A 39 8.65 20.25 -26.36
C ALA A 39 7.75 21.51 -26.47
N ASP A 40 6.86 21.71 -25.50
CA ASP A 40 5.97 22.86 -25.37
C ASP A 40 6.50 23.90 -24.35
N LEU A 41 7.83 23.92 -24.12
CA LEU A 41 8.53 24.81 -23.16
C LEU A 41 8.10 24.63 -21.70
N GLY A 42 7.62 23.45 -21.34
CA GLY A 42 7.29 23.11 -19.95
C GLY A 42 8.51 23.19 -19.02
N PRO A 43 8.38 23.82 -17.83
CA PRO A 43 9.50 23.98 -16.91
C PRO A 43 9.86 22.68 -16.18
N ASN A 44 11.11 22.55 -15.75
CA ASN A 44 11.60 21.42 -14.94
C ASN A 44 11.42 21.64 -13.43
N THR A 45 10.19 22.00 -13.03
CA THR A 45 9.85 22.30 -11.63
C THR A 45 8.91 21.24 -11.05
N ILE A 46 8.86 21.14 -9.72
CA ILE A 46 7.93 20.26 -9.02
C ILE A 46 6.47 20.55 -9.41
N ASP A 47 6.13 21.81 -9.65
CA ASP A 47 4.79 22.25 -10.07
C ASP A 47 4.41 21.79 -11.49
N ASN A 48 5.37 21.33 -12.28
CA ASN A 48 5.12 20.71 -13.58
C ASN A 48 5.36 19.19 -13.57
N ALA A 49 5.74 18.60 -12.44
CA ALA A 49 5.94 17.17 -12.30
C ALA A 49 4.65 16.47 -11.84
N ILE A 50 4.39 15.28 -12.39
CA ILE A 50 3.32 14.37 -11.95
C ILE A 50 3.82 12.93 -12.01
N VAL A 51 3.49 12.11 -11.00
CA VAL A 51 3.86 10.68 -10.99
C VAL A 51 2.74 9.86 -11.62
N LEU A 52 3.06 9.02 -12.61
CA LEU A 52 2.10 8.21 -13.35
C LEU A 52 2.56 6.74 -13.41
N CYS A 53 1.60 5.80 -13.44
CA CYS A 53 1.87 4.42 -13.87
C CYS A 53 2.15 4.40 -15.38
N ASP A 54 2.73 3.31 -15.87
CA ASP A 54 2.99 3.05 -17.29
C ASP A 54 1.77 3.33 -18.20
N ARG A 55 0.58 2.87 -17.81
CA ARG A 55 -0.67 3.07 -18.57
C ARG A 55 -1.05 4.53 -18.64
N CYS A 56 -1.15 5.21 -17.49
CA CYS A 56 -1.55 6.62 -17.45
C CYS A 56 -0.48 7.52 -18.08
N HIS A 57 0.81 7.16 -17.96
CA HIS A 57 1.91 7.83 -18.63
C HIS A 57 1.76 7.77 -20.16
N GLY A 58 1.44 6.58 -20.68
CA GLY A 58 1.18 6.38 -22.11
C GLY A 58 -0.07 7.12 -22.62
N GLU A 59 -1.08 7.33 -21.77
CA GLU A 59 -2.29 8.09 -22.10
C GLU A 59 -2.05 9.61 -22.07
N ALA A 60 -1.30 10.13 -21.09
CA ALA A 60 -1.03 11.56 -20.93
C ALA A 60 -0.24 12.18 -22.09
N GLY A 61 0.66 11.41 -22.72
CA GLY A 61 1.48 11.85 -23.85
C GLY A 61 0.87 11.67 -25.25
N ARG A 62 -0.29 11.00 -25.37
CA ARG A 62 -0.90 10.70 -26.69
C ARG A 62 -1.73 11.87 -27.21
N TYR A 63 -1.06 12.89 -27.72
CA TYR A 63 -1.69 13.94 -28.51
C TYR A 63 -1.49 13.68 -30.01
N ASN A 64 -2.53 13.16 -30.67
CA ASN A 64 -2.66 13.23 -32.13
C ASN A 64 -3.76 14.26 -32.47
N VAL A 65 -3.39 15.35 -33.14
CA VAL A 65 -4.32 16.38 -33.63
C VAL A 65 -5.28 15.85 -34.70
N HIS A 66 -4.85 14.85 -35.46
CA HIS A 66 -5.58 14.33 -36.61
C HIS A 66 -6.54 13.19 -36.24
N HIS A 67 -6.52 12.71 -35.00
CA HIS A 67 -7.42 11.64 -34.55
C HIS A 67 -7.70 11.74 -33.04
N PRO A 68 -8.61 12.63 -32.59
CA PRO A 68 -8.97 12.73 -31.20
C PRO A 68 -9.75 11.49 -30.75
N ILE A 69 -9.12 10.61 -29.98
CA ILE A 69 -9.77 9.48 -29.32
C ILE A 69 -10.02 9.85 -27.86
N GLY A 70 -11.28 9.78 -27.43
CA GLY A 70 -11.70 10.01 -26.04
C GLY A 70 -11.52 11.45 -25.54
N ASN A 71 -11.75 11.64 -24.24
CA ASN A 71 -11.46 12.88 -23.53
C ASN A 71 -10.00 12.84 -23.04
N LYS A 72 -9.18 13.76 -23.54
CA LYS A 72 -7.76 13.86 -23.18
C LYS A 72 -7.62 14.46 -21.78
N TYR A 73 -6.61 14.04 -21.03
CA TYR A 73 -6.23 14.72 -19.80
C TYR A 73 -5.79 16.15 -20.12
N SER A 74 -6.49 17.13 -19.58
CA SER A 74 -6.03 18.52 -19.69
C SER A 74 -4.90 18.81 -18.71
N VAL A 75 -4.08 19.83 -19.00
CA VAL A 75 -3.06 20.34 -18.06
C VAL A 75 -3.69 20.66 -16.69
N GLU A 76 -4.88 21.25 -16.68
CA GLU A 76 -5.60 21.60 -15.46
C GLU A 76 -6.06 20.35 -14.69
N GLU A 77 -6.56 19.34 -15.39
CA GLU A 77 -6.95 18.07 -14.79
C GLU A 77 -5.76 17.36 -14.15
N LEU A 78 -4.64 17.24 -14.87
CA LEU A 78 -3.42 16.61 -14.36
C LEU A 78 -2.93 17.31 -13.09
N LYS A 79 -2.90 18.65 -13.07
CA LYS A 79 -2.56 19.44 -11.88
C LYS A 79 -3.51 19.13 -10.73
N LYS A 80 -4.83 19.21 -10.96
CA LYS A 80 -5.85 18.96 -9.92
C LYS A 80 -5.76 17.54 -9.36
N GLN A 81 -5.54 16.53 -10.19
CA GLN A 81 -5.43 15.14 -9.75
C GLN A 81 -4.17 14.93 -8.90
N ARG A 82 -3.02 15.45 -9.37
CA ARG A 82 -1.77 15.44 -8.60
C ARG A 82 -1.93 16.10 -7.23
N ASP A 83 -2.44 17.32 -7.20
CA ASP A 83 -2.54 18.10 -5.96
C ASP A 83 -3.47 17.39 -4.95
N LYS A 84 -4.62 16.91 -5.41
CA LYS A 84 -5.53 16.09 -4.59
C LYS A 84 -4.86 14.83 -4.05
N TRP A 85 -4.06 14.14 -4.87
CA TRP A 85 -3.37 12.93 -4.45
C TRP A 85 -2.27 13.22 -3.43
N TRP A 86 -1.50 14.29 -3.63
CA TRP A 86 -0.46 14.72 -2.68
C TRP A 86 -1.07 15.14 -1.34
N ASP A 87 -2.17 15.88 -1.35
CA ASP A 87 -2.90 16.24 -0.14
C ASP A 87 -3.41 14.99 0.59
N TRP A 88 -3.98 14.03 -0.15
CA TRP A 88 -4.40 12.77 0.45
C TRP A 88 -3.22 12.01 1.06
N CYS A 89 -2.09 11.87 0.36
CA CYS A 89 -0.89 11.19 0.86
C CYS A 89 -0.34 11.84 2.12
N LYS A 90 -0.31 13.18 2.16
CA LYS A 90 0.13 13.97 3.31
C LYS A 90 -0.77 13.75 4.53
N ASN A 91 -2.09 13.73 4.33
CA ASN A 91 -3.07 13.57 5.41
C ASN A 91 -3.23 12.11 5.88
N ASN A 92 -2.75 11.14 5.10
CA ASN A 92 -2.91 9.71 5.37
C ASN A 92 -1.54 8.98 5.36
N PRO A 93 -0.56 9.38 6.19
CA PRO A 93 0.81 8.86 6.11
C PRO A 93 0.91 7.35 6.37
N LEU A 94 0.05 6.81 7.24
CA LEU A 94 0.04 5.39 7.63
C LEU A 94 -0.95 4.54 6.83
N VAL A 95 -1.79 5.16 6.01
CA VAL A 95 -2.77 4.41 5.19
C VAL A 95 -2.09 3.96 3.90
N PRO A 96 -2.15 2.67 3.54
CA PRO A 96 -1.69 2.21 2.24
C PRO A 96 -2.54 2.85 1.12
N PRO A 97 -1.96 3.11 -0.07
CA PRO A 97 -2.71 3.62 -1.21
C PRO A 97 -3.98 2.79 -1.52
N PRO A 98 -5.07 3.39 -2.03
CA PRO A 98 -6.34 2.67 -2.29
C PRO A 98 -6.20 1.45 -3.21
N LYS A 99 -5.23 1.47 -4.12
CA LYS A 99 -4.86 0.36 -5.01
C LYS A 99 -3.46 -0.16 -4.68
N HIS A 100 -3.20 -0.35 -3.39
CA HIS A 100 -2.00 -1.04 -2.94
C HIS A 100 -2.14 -2.55 -3.23
N PRO A 101 -1.04 -3.25 -3.62
CA PRO A 101 -1.06 -4.69 -3.91
C PRO A 101 -1.57 -5.54 -2.75
N ILE A 102 -1.44 -5.03 -1.52
CA ILE A 102 -2.00 -5.63 -0.30
C ILE A 102 -3.02 -4.66 0.29
N SER A 103 -4.21 -5.16 0.64
CA SER A 103 -5.20 -4.36 1.37
C SER A 103 -5.72 -5.08 2.61
N ILE A 104 -5.92 -4.33 3.71
CA ILE A 104 -6.45 -4.86 4.97
C ILE A 104 -7.88 -4.34 5.19
N LYS A 105 -8.80 -5.22 5.59
CA LYS A 105 -10.21 -4.89 5.85
C LYS A 105 -10.76 -5.61 7.10
N PRO A 106 -11.35 -4.88 8.07
CA PRO A 106 -11.30 -3.43 8.20
C PRO A 106 -9.88 -2.95 8.57
N SER A 107 -9.53 -1.71 8.23
CA SER A 107 -8.25 -1.10 8.61
C SER A 107 -8.20 -0.64 10.07
N THR A 108 -9.36 -0.62 10.73
CA THR A 108 -9.54 -0.25 12.14
C THR A 108 -10.61 -1.17 12.73
N ILE A 109 -10.33 -1.74 13.90
CA ILE A 109 -11.30 -2.52 14.67
C ILE A 109 -11.51 -1.86 16.02
N PHE A 110 -12.75 -1.85 16.48
CA PHE A 110 -13.07 -1.44 17.84
C PHE A 110 -13.21 -2.69 18.70
N LEU A 111 -12.33 -2.81 19.70
CA LEU A 111 -12.32 -3.94 20.64
C LEU A 111 -13.25 -3.72 21.84
N GLY A 112 -13.79 -2.51 22.04
CA GLY A 112 -14.58 -2.16 23.23
C GLY A 112 -13.70 -1.69 24.40
N SER A 113 -14.34 -1.35 25.52
CA SER A 113 -13.69 -0.99 26.79
C SER A 113 -13.75 -2.15 27.79
N GLY A 114 -12.74 -2.30 28.66
CA GLY A 114 -12.70 -3.31 29.73
C GLY A 114 -12.27 -4.72 29.28
N LYS A 115 -12.74 -5.79 29.94
CA LYS A 115 -12.54 -7.19 29.49
C LYS A 115 -13.30 -7.40 28.17
N TRP A 116 -12.67 -7.02 27.07
CA TRP A 116 -13.20 -7.14 25.73
C TRP A 116 -13.55 -8.61 25.45
N LYS A 117 -14.75 -8.85 24.90
CA LYS A 117 -15.28 -10.20 24.55
C LYS A 117 -15.50 -10.32 23.05
N VAL A 118 -14.80 -9.48 22.30
CA VAL A 118 -15.22 -9.15 20.95
C VAL A 118 -14.35 -9.91 19.97
N ASP A 119 -15.02 -10.79 19.26
CA ASP A 119 -14.43 -11.54 18.17
C ASP A 119 -14.50 -10.71 16.89
N ARG A 120 -13.33 -10.45 16.29
CA ARG A 120 -13.20 -9.65 15.07
C ARG A 120 -12.34 -10.36 14.05
N ALA A 121 -12.85 -10.40 12.83
CA ALA A 121 -12.11 -10.88 11.68
C ALA A 121 -11.50 -9.69 10.91
N ILE A 122 -10.24 -9.83 10.56
CA ILE A 122 -9.46 -8.92 9.72
C ILE A 122 -9.04 -9.72 8.49
N GLN A 123 -9.24 -9.14 7.32
CA GLN A 123 -8.93 -9.76 6.06
C GLN A 123 -7.75 -9.05 5.41
N ILE A 124 -6.74 -9.81 5.02
CA ILE A 124 -5.60 -9.34 4.24
C ILE A 124 -5.75 -9.91 2.84
N HIS A 125 -5.84 -9.02 1.85
CA HIS A 125 -6.07 -9.36 0.46
C HIS A 125 -4.78 -9.14 -0.32
N ASN A 126 -4.33 -10.15 -1.07
CA ASN A 126 -3.42 -9.95 -2.18
C ASN A 126 -4.26 -9.59 -3.42
N ARG A 127 -4.10 -8.37 -3.93
CA ARG A 127 -4.84 -7.85 -5.10
C ARG A 127 -4.07 -7.97 -6.41
N THR A 128 -2.96 -8.69 -6.38
CA THR A 128 -2.09 -8.86 -7.54
C THR A 128 -2.30 -10.23 -8.16
N THR A 129 -1.74 -10.39 -9.36
CA THR A 129 -1.63 -11.68 -10.06
C THR A 129 -0.40 -12.47 -9.64
N GLU A 130 0.42 -11.94 -8.74
CA GLU A 130 1.68 -12.51 -8.29
C GLU A 130 1.57 -13.06 -6.87
N ILE A 131 2.45 -14.00 -6.50
CA ILE A 131 2.57 -14.46 -5.12
C ILE A 131 3.33 -13.37 -4.33
N LEU A 132 2.79 -12.97 -3.19
CA LEU A 132 3.47 -12.06 -2.27
C LEU A 132 4.12 -12.88 -1.16
N TYR A 133 5.42 -12.71 -0.96
CA TYR A 133 6.18 -13.38 0.10
C TYR A 133 6.50 -12.41 1.24
N GLN A 134 6.62 -12.95 2.45
CA GLN A 134 7.03 -12.20 3.64
C GLN A 134 6.19 -10.92 3.87
N VAL A 135 4.88 -11.08 3.85
CA VAL A 135 3.94 -9.97 4.07
C VAL A 135 3.89 -9.64 5.55
N TRP A 136 4.31 -8.43 5.91
CA TRP A 136 4.23 -7.93 7.28
C TRP A 136 2.98 -7.10 7.49
N THR A 137 2.27 -7.38 8.58
CA THR A 137 1.17 -6.54 9.05
C THR A 137 1.43 -6.07 10.47
N LYS A 138 1.17 -4.79 10.71
CA LYS A 138 1.34 -4.14 12.02
C LYS A 138 -0.01 -3.69 12.53
N PHE A 139 -0.40 -4.21 13.68
CA PHE A 139 -1.52 -3.71 14.47
C PHE A 139 -0.98 -2.70 15.47
N ILE A 140 -1.60 -1.53 15.54
CA ILE A 140 -1.26 -0.46 16.49
C ILE A 140 -2.45 -0.34 17.44
N PHE A 141 -2.17 -0.33 18.74
CA PHE A 141 -3.19 -0.11 19.77
C PHE A 141 -3.14 1.35 20.20
N ASP A 142 -4.26 2.06 20.02
CA ASP A 142 -4.43 3.47 20.36
C ASP A 142 -4.81 3.70 21.83
N THR A 143 -4.89 2.61 22.60
CA THR A 143 -5.16 2.61 24.04
C THR A 143 -4.15 1.75 24.79
N LYS A 144 -3.84 2.14 26.02
CA LYS A 144 -3.00 1.35 26.94
C LYS A 144 -3.77 0.22 27.64
N GLU A 145 -5.10 0.21 27.54
CA GLU A 145 -5.95 -0.82 28.14
C GLU A 145 -5.84 -2.16 27.41
N VAL A 146 -5.45 -2.15 26.14
CA VAL A 146 -5.23 -3.35 25.35
C VAL A 146 -3.74 -3.68 25.37
N ILE A 147 -3.42 -4.78 26.04
CA ILE A 147 -2.07 -5.34 26.13
C ILE A 147 -1.96 -6.39 25.01
N PRO A 148 -0.99 -6.28 24.07
CA PRO A 148 -0.87 -7.22 22.96
C PRO A 148 -0.74 -8.70 23.39
N GLU A 149 -0.19 -8.96 24.56
CA GLU A 149 -0.05 -10.28 25.18
C GLU A 149 -1.41 -10.92 25.51
N ASP A 150 -2.46 -10.11 25.70
CA ASP A 150 -3.82 -10.57 25.94
C ASP A 150 -4.59 -10.87 24.63
N ILE A 151 -3.90 -10.87 23.48
CA ILE A 151 -4.49 -11.07 22.17
C ILE A 151 -4.08 -12.43 21.62
N GLU A 152 -5.07 -13.26 21.33
CA GLU A 152 -4.90 -14.46 20.53
C GLU A 152 -5.20 -14.14 19.05
N ILE A 153 -4.29 -14.55 18.17
CA ILE A 153 -4.44 -14.47 16.72
C ILE A 153 -4.70 -15.88 16.20
N LYS A 154 -5.83 -16.07 15.51
CA LYS A 154 -6.13 -17.31 14.80
C LYS A 154 -6.36 -17.06 13.33
N ILE A 155 -5.62 -17.77 12.48
CA ILE A 155 -5.82 -17.70 11.03
C ILE A 155 -6.81 -18.77 10.61
N LEU A 156 -7.85 -18.38 9.89
CA LEU A 156 -8.99 -19.26 9.62
C LEU A 156 -8.81 -20.14 8.39
N ASN A 157 -8.04 -19.67 7.40
CA ASN A 157 -7.89 -20.32 6.09
C ASN A 157 -6.41 -20.41 5.69
N MET A 158 -5.53 -20.81 6.60
CA MET A 158 -4.12 -20.98 6.27
C MET A 158 -3.98 -22.21 5.37
N LYS A 159 -3.39 -22.05 4.18
CA LYS A 159 -2.89 -23.21 3.42
C LYS A 159 -1.69 -23.81 4.16
N GLU A 160 -1.41 -25.09 3.91
CA GLU A 160 -0.21 -25.76 4.43
C GLU A 160 1.04 -24.88 4.22
N GLN A 161 1.96 -24.93 5.17
CA GLN A 161 3.18 -24.11 5.18
C GLN A 161 3.83 -24.14 3.80
N LEU A 162 4.42 -23.01 3.38
CA LEU A 162 5.28 -23.04 2.20
C LEU A 162 6.46 -23.96 2.51
N GLU A 163 6.36 -25.20 2.09
CA GLU A 163 7.40 -26.21 2.21
C GLU A 163 8.18 -26.24 0.90
N LEU A 164 9.46 -25.92 0.98
CA LEU A 164 10.40 -26.11 -0.11
C LEU A 164 11.38 -27.21 0.29
N GLU A 165 11.42 -28.27 -0.50
CA GLU A 165 12.48 -29.27 -0.41
C GLU A 165 13.72 -28.78 -1.15
N SER A 166 14.86 -28.72 -0.46
CA SER A 166 16.17 -28.43 -1.05
C SER A 166 17.17 -29.46 -0.58
N GLY A 167 17.39 -30.50 -1.40
CA GLY A 167 18.15 -31.68 -1.00
C GLY A 167 17.44 -32.42 0.12
N ASP A 168 18.12 -32.64 1.25
CA ASP A 168 17.56 -33.32 2.43
C ASP A 168 16.89 -32.36 3.44
N ALA A 169 16.78 -31.07 3.10
CA ALA A 169 16.19 -30.07 3.98
C ALA A 169 14.79 -29.64 3.51
N VAL A 170 13.82 -29.63 4.43
CA VAL A 170 12.51 -28.99 4.25
C VAL A 170 12.56 -27.62 4.89
N ILE A 171 12.41 -26.57 4.09
CA ILE A 171 12.24 -25.20 4.58
C ILE A 171 10.74 -24.93 4.63
N SER A 172 10.17 -24.80 5.82
CA SER A 172 8.78 -24.40 5.99
C SER A 172 8.68 -22.94 6.44
N GLY A 173 7.88 -22.16 5.71
CA GLY A 173 7.51 -20.81 6.13
C GLY A 173 6.32 -20.87 7.08
N ASP A 174 6.56 -20.61 8.36
CA ASP A 174 5.49 -20.43 9.36
C ASP A 174 5.14 -18.96 9.56
N ILE A 175 4.04 -18.71 10.26
CA ILE A 175 3.59 -17.38 10.67
C ILE A 175 4.05 -17.15 12.10
N PHE A 176 4.81 -16.08 12.32
CA PHE A 176 5.18 -15.67 13.67
C PHE A 176 4.64 -14.27 13.98
N ASN A 177 4.32 -14.06 15.25
CA ASN A 177 3.97 -12.75 15.77
C ASN A 177 5.10 -12.20 16.65
N ILE A 178 5.25 -10.87 16.62
CA ILE A 178 6.17 -10.13 17.48
C ILE A 178 5.35 -9.06 18.20
N ILE A 179 5.46 -9.02 19.52
CA ILE A 179 4.91 -7.94 20.33
C ILE A 179 6.00 -6.90 20.54
N GLY A 180 5.66 -5.62 20.42
CA GLY A 180 6.62 -4.56 20.67
C GLY A 180 5.98 -3.18 20.76
N VAL A 181 6.84 -2.17 20.73
CA VAL A 181 6.46 -0.76 20.74
C VAL A 181 6.91 -0.12 19.43
N ASP A 182 6.08 0.74 18.85
CA ASP A 182 6.47 1.46 17.63
C ASP A 182 7.30 2.72 17.88
N GLU A 183 7.77 3.35 16.80
CA GLU A 183 8.57 4.58 16.83
C GLU A 183 7.91 5.75 17.59
N LYS A 184 6.59 5.67 17.81
CA LYS A 184 5.80 6.69 18.53
C LYS A 184 5.48 6.27 19.97
N GLY A 185 5.94 5.11 20.44
CA GLY A 185 5.69 4.63 21.78
C GLY A 185 4.38 3.84 21.96
N ASN A 186 3.70 3.46 20.88
CA ASN A 186 2.44 2.71 20.97
C ASN A 186 2.70 1.20 21.03
N ASN A 187 1.92 0.50 21.87
CA ASN A 187 1.86 -0.95 21.84
C ASN A 187 1.49 -1.42 20.42
N SER A 188 2.20 -2.44 19.94
CA SER A 188 2.05 -2.95 18.58
C SER A 188 2.20 -4.47 18.54
N LEU A 189 1.45 -5.09 17.63
CA LEU A 189 1.54 -6.51 17.31
C LEU A 189 1.89 -6.63 15.84
N TYR A 190 3.00 -7.27 15.54
CA TYR A 190 3.48 -7.52 14.18
C TYR A 190 3.20 -8.96 13.83
N LEU A 191 2.63 -9.19 12.66
CA LEU A 191 2.35 -10.52 12.13
C LEU A 191 3.05 -10.67 10.79
N GLN A 192 3.94 -11.65 10.69
CA GLN A 192 4.61 -12.02 9.45
C GLN A 192 3.87 -13.18 8.80
N ILE A 193 3.43 -12.96 7.56
CA ILE A 193 2.74 -13.96 6.74
C ILE A 193 3.71 -14.41 5.67
N SER A 194 4.04 -15.70 5.65
CA SER A 194 5.08 -16.26 4.78
C SER A 194 4.76 -16.08 3.31
N SER A 195 3.51 -16.30 2.90
CA SER A 195 3.01 -15.89 1.59
C SER A 195 1.51 -15.68 1.50
N ILE A 196 1.09 -14.97 0.45
CA ILE A 196 -0.30 -14.79 0.04
C ILE A 196 -0.38 -15.01 -1.48
N ASN A 197 -1.12 -16.02 -1.92
CA ASN A 197 -1.30 -16.35 -3.34
C ASN A 197 -2.02 -15.21 -4.10
N PRO A 198 -1.92 -15.16 -5.44
CA PRO A 198 -2.66 -14.23 -6.26
C PRO A 198 -4.16 -14.23 -5.92
N ASN A 199 -4.74 -13.05 -5.71
CA ASN A 199 -6.16 -12.86 -5.37
C ASN A 199 -6.64 -13.57 -4.07
N GLU A 200 -5.73 -14.07 -3.24
CA GLU A 200 -6.07 -14.76 -2.00
C GLU A 200 -6.41 -13.78 -0.87
N VAL A 201 -7.29 -14.24 0.02
CA VAL A 201 -7.72 -13.50 1.21
C VAL A 201 -7.41 -14.32 2.46
N ILE A 202 -6.48 -13.83 3.26
CA ILE A 202 -6.19 -14.40 4.57
C ILE A 202 -7.09 -13.75 5.60
N SER A 203 -7.86 -14.57 6.30
CA SER A 203 -8.73 -14.13 7.39
C SER A 203 -8.07 -14.41 8.73
N ILE A 204 -7.78 -13.34 9.47
CA ILE A 204 -7.23 -13.35 10.82
C ILE A 204 -8.36 -13.05 11.79
N ARG A 205 -8.51 -13.89 12.79
CA ARG A 205 -9.39 -13.69 13.93
C ARG A 205 -8.58 -13.16 15.09
N VAL A 206 -9.03 -12.06 15.66
CA VAL A 206 -8.46 -11.45 16.86
C VAL A 206 -9.43 -11.70 18.01
N THR A 207 -8.97 -12.44 19.01
CA THR A 207 -9.75 -12.79 20.20
C THR A 207 -8.97 -12.48 21.48
N PRO A 208 -9.65 -12.23 22.60
CA PRO A 208 -8.97 -12.17 23.90
C PRO A 208 -8.34 -13.52 24.23
N SER A 209 -7.15 -13.53 24.80
CA SER A 209 -6.53 -14.74 25.33
C SER A 209 -7.42 -15.31 26.44
N THR A 210 -7.69 -16.61 26.36
CA THR A 210 -8.33 -17.32 27.46
C THR A 210 -7.27 -17.60 28.51
N SER A 211 -7.25 -16.81 29.59
CA SER A 211 -6.55 -17.17 30.82
C SER A 211 -7.25 -18.30 31.56
#